data_AF-A0A2W4RN64-F1
#
_entry.id   AF-A0A2W4RN64-F1
#
_cell.length_a   1.000
_cell.length_b   1.000
_cell.length_c   1.000
_cell.angle_alpha   90.00
_cell.angle_beta   90.00
_cell.angle_gamma   90.00
#
_symmetry.space_group_name_H-M   'P 1'
#
loop_
_entity.id
_entity.type
_entity.pdbx_description
1 polymer ?
#
loop_
_entity_poly.entity_id
_entity_poly.type
_entity_poly.pdbx_seq_one_letter_code
_entity_poly.pdbx_strand_id
1 'polypeptide(L)'
;MYFNLEKLAATDPFGKYEKTKGLERELYHLRDIGYVDIESIKAIPESGDDLSKYVKITDTGKAFVKLRATFSKEQNRDIKAQ
;
A
#
# COMPACT_ATOMS: atom_id res chain seq x y z
N MET A 1 3.46 6.43 -0.65
CA MET A 1 2.02 6.38 -0.33
C MET A 1 1.24 5.38 -1.19
N TYR A 2 1.20 5.53 -2.52
CA TYR A 2 0.45 4.57 -3.36
C TYR A 2 1.17 3.24 -3.53
N PHE A 3 2.48 3.26 -3.81
CA PHE A 3 3.24 2.06 -4.14
C PHE A 3 3.16 0.97 -3.07
N ASN A 4 3.33 1.32 -1.79
CA ASN A 4 3.26 0.33 -0.72
C ASN A 4 1.81 -0.17 -0.52
N LEU A 5 0.82 0.71 -0.62
CA LEU A 5 -0.59 0.30 -0.55
C LEU A 5 -0.98 -0.62 -1.71
N GLU A 6 -0.51 -0.34 -2.93
CA GLU A 6 -0.71 -1.18 -4.11
C GLU A 6 -0.07 -2.55 -3.93
N LYS A 7 1.17 -2.60 -3.40
CA LYS A 7 1.83 -3.87 -3.07
C LYS A 7 1.07 -4.66 -2.00
N LEU A 8 0.51 -4.00 -0.99
CA LEU A 8 -0.33 -4.65 0.03
C LEU A 8 -1.67 -5.17 -0.54
N ALA A 9 -2.14 -4.57 -1.63
CA ALA A 9 -3.33 -5.01 -2.34
C ALA A 9 -3.06 -6.15 -3.34
N ALA A 10 -1.79 -6.42 -3.65
CA ALA A 10 -1.40 -7.46 -4.60
C ALA A 10 -1.67 -8.85 -4.02
N THR A 11 -1.89 -9.82 -4.90
CA THR A 11 -2.07 -11.23 -4.53
C THR A 11 -0.77 -11.86 -4.02
N ASP A 12 0.38 -11.33 -4.45
CA ASP A 12 1.69 -11.80 -4.04
C ASP A 12 2.13 -11.19 -2.70
N PRO A 13 3.04 -11.84 -1.95
CA PRO A 13 3.61 -11.29 -0.73
C PRO A 13 4.19 -9.89 -0.98
N PHE A 14 4.10 -9.00 0.03
CA PHE A 14 4.64 -7.64 -0.09
C PHE A 14 6.14 -7.65 -0.42
N GLY A 15 6.83 -8.73 -0.05
CA GLY A 15 8.24 -8.92 -0.27
C GLY A 15 9.10 -8.17 0.75
N LYS A 16 10.41 -8.15 0.49
CA LYS A 16 11.39 -7.57 1.40
C LYS A 16 11.10 -6.10 1.69
N TYR A 17 11.25 -5.71 2.94
CA TYR A 17 11.06 -4.35 3.39
C TYR A 17 12.11 -3.94 4.42
N GLU A 18 12.33 -2.63 4.48
CA GLU A 18 13.07 -1.95 5.54
C GLU A 18 12.17 -0.85 6.10
N LYS A 19 11.95 -0.84 7.41
CA LYS A 19 11.10 0.08 8.14
C LYS A 19 11.81 1.42 8.35
N THR A 20 12.15 2.06 7.24
CA THR A 20 12.68 3.43 7.26
C THR A 20 11.67 4.39 7.90
N LYS A 21 12.14 5.54 8.38
CA LYS A 21 11.25 6.62 8.87
C LYS A 21 10.18 7.03 7.84
N GLY A 22 10.48 6.90 6.55
CA GLY A 22 9.53 7.16 5.48
C GLY A 22 8.40 6.13 5.44
N LEU A 23 8.75 4.84 5.46
CA LEU A 23 7.78 3.75 5.50
C LEU A 23 6.95 3.81 6.78
N GLU A 24 7.57 4.05 7.93
CA GLU A 24 6.86 4.17 9.21
C GLU A 24 5.81 5.29 9.17
N ARG A 25 6.17 6.50 8.71
CA ARG A 25 5.23 7.61 8.55
C ARG A 25 4.10 7.27 7.58
N GLU A 26 4.41 6.56 6.50
CA GLU A 26 3.42 6.10 5.55
C GLU A 26 2.44 5.10 6.18
N LEU A 27 2.92 4.15 6.99
CA LEU A 27 2.07 3.19 7.69
C LEU A 27 1.14 3.87 8.70
N TYR A 28 1.64 4.86 9.45
CA TYR A 28 0.78 5.68 10.32
C TYR A 28 -0.31 6.36 9.51
N HIS A 29 0.06 7.05 8.43
CA HIS A 29 -0.91 7.74 7.61
C HIS A 29 -1.97 6.81 7.01
N LEU A 30 -1.56 5.68 6.41
CA LEU A 30 -2.46 4.71 5.81
C LEU A 30 -3.43 4.09 6.84
N ARG A 31 -2.95 3.87 8.07
CA ARG A 31 -3.78 3.39 9.18
C ARG A 31 -4.78 4.46 9.61
N ASP A 32 -4.31 5.69 9.77
CA ASP A 32 -5.13 6.80 10.27
C ASP A 32 -6.28 7.16 9.29
N ILE A 33 -6.07 6.98 7.98
CA ILE A 33 -7.14 7.12 6.96
C ILE A 33 -7.96 5.85 6.72
N GLY A 34 -7.68 4.77 7.47
CA GLY A 34 -8.43 3.52 7.42
C GLY A 34 -8.19 2.64 6.17
N TYR A 35 -7.08 2.84 5.46
CA TYR A 35 -6.75 2.04 4.27
C TYR A 35 -6.04 0.73 4.61
N VAL A 36 -5.41 0.68 5.78
CA VAL A 36 -4.80 -0.52 6.32
C VAL A 36 -5.17 -0.68 7.80
N ASP A 37 -5.17 -1.92 8.24
CA ASP A 37 -5.28 -2.32 9.64
C ASP A 37 -3.91 -2.83 10.12
N ILE A 38 -3.45 -2.25 11.22
CA ILE A 38 -2.14 -2.53 11.84
C ILE A 38 -2.33 -2.49 13.35
N GLU A 39 -2.14 -3.62 14.01
CA GLU A 39 -2.25 -3.73 15.46
C GLU A 39 -1.23 -2.83 16.18
N SER A 40 0.05 -2.92 15.79
CA SER A 40 1.10 -2.08 16.35
C SER A 40 2.24 -1.84 15.35
N ILE A 41 2.34 -0.60 14.85
CA ILE A 41 3.43 -0.18 13.95
C ILE A 41 4.80 -0.33 14.63
N LYS A 42 4.85 -0.11 15.95
CA LYS A 42 6.09 -0.26 16.73
C LYS A 42 6.55 -1.71 16.87
N ALA A 43 5.63 -2.67 16.80
CA ALA A 43 5.95 -4.09 16.88
C ALA A 43 6.47 -4.67 15.57
N ILE A 44 6.32 -3.96 14.45
CA ILE A 44 6.84 -4.39 13.15
C ILE A 44 8.38 -4.38 13.20
N PRO A 45 9.08 -5.47 12.84
CA PRO A 45 10.54 -5.49 12.77
C PRO A 45 11.11 -4.41 11.85
N GLU A 46 12.33 -3.94 12.13
CA GLU A 46 13.01 -2.94 11.31
C GLU A 46 13.27 -3.41 9.87
N SER A 47 13.33 -4.72 9.64
CA SER A 47 13.38 -5.32 8.31
C SER A 47 12.75 -6.72 8.31
N GLY A 48 12.35 -7.18 7.14
CA GLY A 48 11.78 -8.52 6.98
C GLY A 48 11.48 -8.84 5.53
N ASP A 49 11.08 -10.09 5.27
CA ASP A 49 10.82 -10.58 3.92
C ASP A 49 9.39 -10.38 3.43
N ASP A 50 8.47 -9.95 4.31
CA ASP A 50 7.07 -9.74 3.97
C ASP A 50 6.34 -8.86 4.99
N LEU A 51 5.94 -7.66 4.58
CA LEU A 51 5.21 -6.71 5.41
C LEU A 51 3.72 -7.09 5.58
N SER A 52 3.16 -7.90 4.67
CA SER A 52 1.75 -8.29 4.70
C SER A 52 1.39 -9.15 5.92
N LYS A 53 2.40 -9.74 6.58
CA LYS A 53 2.26 -10.45 7.85
C LYS A 53 1.82 -9.54 9.01
N TYR A 54 2.12 -8.25 8.92
CA TYR A 54 1.84 -7.28 9.98
C TYR A 54 0.79 -6.23 9.58
N VAL A 55 0.59 -6.04 8.28
CA VAL A 55 -0.26 -4.99 7.73
C VAL A 55 -1.31 -5.63 6.84
N LYS A 56 -2.59 -5.47 7.20
CA LYS A 56 -3.71 -5.95 6.40
C LYS A 56 -4.34 -4.78 5.66
N ILE A 57 -4.58 -4.92 4.36
CA ILE A 57 -5.32 -3.90 3.62
C ILE A 57 -6.82 -4.01 3.91
N THR A 58 -7.48 -2.88 4.14
CA THR A 58 -8.94 -2.83 4.34
C THR A 58 -9.69 -2.83 3.00
N ASP A 59 -11.00 -3.05 3.04
CA ASP A 59 -11.81 -2.98 1.82
C ASP A 59 -11.85 -1.57 1.22
N THR A 60 -11.80 -0.53 2.06
CA THR A 60 -11.63 0.87 1.61
C THR A 60 -10.29 1.06 0.90
N GLY A 61 -9.20 0.51 1.45
CA GLY A 61 -7.87 0.54 0.82
C GLY A 61 -7.86 -0.14 -0.54
N LYS A 62 -8.47 -1.34 -0.66
CA LYS A 62 -8.61 -2.06 -1.94
C LYS A 62 -9.42 -1.26 -2.96
N ALA A 63 -10.54 -0.66 -2.54
CA ALA A 63 -11.38 0.16 -3.41
C ALA A 63 -10.61 1.37 -3.96
N PHE A 64 -9.82 2.04 -3.11
CA PHE A 64 -8.97 3.15 -3.53
C PHE A 64 -7.91 2.72 -4.56
N VAL A 65 -7.21 1.59 -4.33
CA VAL A 65 -6.22 1.06 -5.28
C VAL A 65 -6.87 0.77 -6.63
N LYS A 66 -8.04 0.12 -6.63
CA LYS A 66 -8.79 -0.16 -7.86
C LYS A 66 -9.19 1.11 -8.60
N LEU A 67 -9.72 2.11 -7.89
CA LEU A 67 -10.13 3.40 -8.48
C LEU A 67 -8.94 4.10 -9.14
N ARG A 68 -7.81 4.18 -8.43
CA ARG A 68 -6.60 4.84 -8.93
C ARG A 68 -6.01 4.12 -10.14
N ALA A 69 -6.00 2.78 -10.14
CA ALA A 69 -5.56 1.99 -11.28
C ALA A 69 -6.41 2.23 -12.54
N THR A 70 -7.71 2.49 -12.40
CA THR A 70 -8.59 2.86 -13.52
C THR A 70 -8.20 4.21 -14.11
N PHE A 71 -8.03 5.24 -13.29
CA PHE A 71 -7.62 6.58 -13.76
C PHE A 71 -6.24 6.58 -14.44
N SER A 72 -5.27 5.82 -13.90
CA SER A 72 -3.96 5.69 -14.55
C SER A 72 -4.02 4.96 -15.90
N LYS A 73 -4.98 4.04 -16.10
CA LYS A 73 -5.19 3.37 -17.39
C LYS A 73 -5.90 4.26 -18.40
N GLU A 74 -6.88 5.06 -17.96
CA GLU A 74 -7.61 5.99 -18.81
C GLU A 74 -6.69 7.12 -19.32
N GLN A 75 -5.90 7.73 -18.43
CA GLN A 75 -4.97 8.80 -18.80
C GLN A 75 -3.90 8.36 -19.82
N ASN A 76 -3.50 7.08 -19.78
CA ASN A 76 -2.55 6.52 -20.75
C ASN A 76 -3.19 6.17 -22.11
N ARG A 77 -4.51 6.01 -22.20
CA ARG A 77 -5.21 5.82 -23.47
C ARG A 77 -5.34 7.13 -24.24
N ASP A 78 -5.62 8.21 -23.53
CA ASP A 78 -5.80 9.54 -24.14
C ASP A 78 -4.48 10.08 -24.75
N ILE A 79 -3.33 9.73 -24.16
CA ILE A 79 -2.00 10.11 -24.69
C ILE A 79 -1.62 9.29 -25.94
N LYS A 80 -2.08 8.05 -26.06
CA LYS A 80 -1.75 7.17 -27.21
C LYS A 80 -2.67 7.34 -28.42
N ALA A 81 -3.78 8.07 -28.26
CA ALA A 81 -4.74 8.36 -29.31
C ALA A 81 -4.50 9.71 -30.01
N GLN A 82 -3.45 10.44 -29.63
CA GLN A 82 -2.94 11.66 -30.26
C GLN A 82 -1.65 11.37 -31.03
#